data_AF-A0A6A0IL43-F1
#
_entry.id   AF-A0A6A0IL43-F1
#
_cell.length_a   1.000
_cell.length_b   1.000
_cell.length_c   1.000
_cell.angle_alpha   90.00
_cell.angle_beta   90.00
_cell.angle_gamma   90.00
#
_symmetry.space_group_name_H-M   'P 1'
#
loop_
_entity.id
_entity.type
_entity.pdbx_description
1 polymer ?
#
loop_
_entity_poly.entity_id
_entity_poly.type
_entity_poly.pdbx_seq_one_letter_code
_entity_poly.pdbx_strand_id
1 'polypeptide(L)'
;MRRRLLAVLLALAVAACTFSRDVSIKTHQLDRPLAGGLVNSFNVEEQLKNGYVPEVLEFLAASGKSLESTRMLRLTGQALLERGDYRAAVLPLERAHAEEGRLAYRGEAAWLLSQAHYWGGNLGDAARWARTAQSEGVRVPDGWVAFLQSGLGRAVYGGPAPGDRTAMAMIFGRPDLPRVDVQVNDRQAGGIVFDTGASISLLTEEAADRLGVERVPDAVASAYGLHRVEFPLHFGWASTVELGNVTLRNVPFGILPNDALEFDTEGSGSFRFIGVLGAHLLKEFDWQLDYNRHRIQGIKLDPAVPRGSKGQNLFFRRLKPMVRASLFQQPWFLFLFDTGSEPTMVTRSGLRRAKTGGMETAYPVTLEGIGKSKVSWGKLSNVTVGIDRFMIQYKDMVVKEENEGIEDGVLGSSFLLHFIVEIRFGAMTLTLERPYERLLREGGSAGETGITTSASPRI
;
A
#
# COMPACT_ATOMS: atom_id res chain seq x y z
N MET A 1 6.25 -57.41 23.49
CA MET A 1 6.25 -56.09 24.18
C MET A 1 7.18 -55.12 23.43
N ARG A 2 6.78 -54.65 22.24
CA ARG A 2 7.49 -53.64 21.41
C ARG A 2 6.64 -53.29 20.18
N ARG A 3 5.49 -52.64 20.41
CA ARG A 3 4.59 -52.13 19.34
C ARG A 3 3.83 -50.86 19.74
N ARG A 4 4.30 -50.10 20.74
CA ARG A 4 3.60 -48.89 21.26
C ARG A 4 4.44 -47.62 21.31
N LEU A 5 5.58 -47.53 20.60
CA LEU A 5 6.41 -46.31 20.58
C LEU A 5 6.52 -45.61 19.22
N LEU A 6 5.79 -46.06 18.18
CA LEU A 6 5.88 -45.49 16.83
C LEU A 6 4.75 -44.52 16.46
N ALA A 7 3.80 -44.26 17.37
CA ALA A 7 2.60 -43.45 17.08
C ALA A 7 2.61 -42.04 17.72
N VAL A 8 3.64 -41.67 18.50
CA VAL A 8 3.72 -40.36 19.18
C VAL A 8 4.80 -39.44 18.59
N LEU A 9 5.68 -39.95 17.72
CA LEU A 9 6.71 -39.15 17.03
C LEU A 9 6.28 -38.66 15.63
N LEU A 10 5.11 -39.05 15.13
CA LEU A 10 4.55 -38.54 13.87
C LEU A 10 3.63 -37.31 14.05
N ALA A 11 3.38 -36.88 15.30
CA ALA A 11 2.49 -35.75 15.61
C ALA A 11 3.25 -34.44 15.94
N LEU A 12 4.59 -34.46 15.95
CA LEU A 12 5.42 -33.29 16.30
C LEU A 12 6.27 -32.76 15.13
N ALA A 13 6.11 -33.31 13.92
CA ALA A 13 6.80 -32.88 12.70
C ALA A 13 5.90 -32.11 11.71
N VAL A 14 4.70 -31.68 12.13
CA VAL A 14 3.74 -30.93 11.30
C VAL A 14 3.67 -29.44 11.68
N ALA A 15 4.43 -29.00 12.69
CA ALA A 15 4.37 -27.63 13.22
C ALA A 15 5.49 -26.69 12.72
N ALA A 16 6.13 -27.02 11.59
CA ALA A 16 7.08 -26.13 10.94
C ALA A 16 6.42 -25.51 9.69
N CYS A 17 6.37 -24.18 9.66
CA CYS A 17 6.04 -23.36 8.49
C CYS A 17 4.55 -23.22 8.12
N THR A 18 3.68 -23.06 9.12
CA THR A 18 2.54 -22.13 8.97
C THR A 18 2.61 -21.17 10.15
N PHE A 19 2.91 -19.90 9.90
CA PHE A 19 2.69 -18.88 10.91
C PHE A 19 1.22 -18.96 11.33
N SER A 20 0.96 -18.88 12.63
CA SER A 20 -0.33 -19.21 13.23
C SER A 20 -1.50 -18.59 12.48
N ARG A 21 -2.30 -19.42 11.79
CA ARG A 21 -3.64 -19.06 11.31
C ARG A 21 -4.60 -18.78 12.48
N ASP A 22 -4.21 -19.12 13.71
CA ASP A 22 -4.99 -18.80 14.90
C ASP A 22 -4.89 -17.31 15.17
N VAL A 23 -5.89 -16.60 14.67
CA VAL A 23 -6.14 -15.21 14.99
C VAL A 23 -7.50 -15.09 15.66
N SER A 24 -7.66 -14.08 16.51
CA SER A 24 -8.99 -13.70 17.02
C SER A 24 -9.30 -12.27 16.63
N ILE A 25 -10.52 -12.05 16.14
CA ILE A 25 -10.97 -10.74 15.68
C ILE A 25 -11.88 -10.12 16.74
N LYS A 26 -11.48 -8.97 17.26
CA LYS A 26 -12.16 -8.21 18.32
C LYS A 26 -12.58 -6.83 17.80
N THR A 27 -13.44 -6.15 18.56
CA THR A 27 -13.67 -4.71 18.37
C THR A 27 -12.39 -3.95 18.70
N HIS A 28 -12.07 -2.94 17.90
CA HIS A 28 -10.90 -2.11 18.13
C HIS A 28 -11.04 -1.31 19.42
N GLN A 29 -10.07 -1.49 20.32
CA GLN A 29 -9.96 -0.75 21.58
C GLN A 29 -8.52 -0.26 21.74
N LEU A 30 -8.35 0.94 22.29
CA LEU A 30 -7.05 1.50 22.66
C LEU A 30 -6.91 1.44 24.17
N ASP A 31 -5.71 1.15 24.67
CA ASP A 31 -5.43 1.11 26.11
C ASP A 31 -5.61 2.49 26.77
N ARG A 32 -5.41 3.56 25.99
CA ARG A 32 -5.61 4.94 26.41
C ARG A 32 -6.24 5.75 25.27
N PRO A 33 -7.20 6.65 25.56
CA PRO A 33 -7.71 7.57 24.57
C PRO A 33 -6.58 8.50 24.10
N LEU A 34 -6.68 8.97 22.86
CA LEU A 34 -5.79 9.99 22.32
C LEU A 34 -5.89 11.26 23.18
N ALA A 35 -4.74 11.79 23.62
CA ALA A 35 -4.71 13.06 24.34
C ALA A 35 -5.17 14.21 23.44
N GLY A 36 -5.79 15.25 24.00
CA GLY A 36 -6.03 16.50 23.28
C GLY A 36 -4.74 17.30 23.07
N GLY A 37 -4.66 18.12 22.00
CA GLY A 37 -3.50 18.98 21.75
C GLY A 37 -2.26 18.26 21.22
N LEU A 38 -2.45 17.18 20.44
CA LEU A 38 -1.37 16.32 19.93
C LEU A 38 -0.32 17.06 19.10
N VAL A 39 -0.74 18.09 18.37
CA VAL A 39 0.10 18.83 17.42
C VAL A 39 0.26 20.28 17.86
N ASN A 40 1.51 20.75 17.89
CA ASN A 40 1.89 22.12 18.20
C ASN A 40 3.16 22.51 17.42
N SER A 41 3.62 23.76 17.58
CA SER A 41 4.77 24.30 16.84
C SER A 41 6.11 23.57 17.12
N PHE A 42 6.22 22.87 18.25
CA PHE A 42 7.43 22.14 18.64
C PHE A 42 7.46 20.72 18.07
N ASN A 43 6.31 20.06 17.92
CA ASN A 43 6.24 18.65 17.53
C ASN A 43 5.58 18.37 16.17
N VAL A 44 5.12 19.40 15.43
CA VAL A 44 4.38 19.24 14.17
C VAL A 44 5.06 18.32 13.14
N GLU A 45 6.39 18.42 13.01
CA GLU A 45 7.16 17.55 12.10
C GLU A 45 7.23 16.10 12.57
N GLU A 46 7.38 15.89 13.88
CA GLU A 46 7.38 14.56 14.47
C GLU A 46 5.98 13.93 14.34
N GLN A 47 4.93 14.71 14.56
CA GLN A 47 3.55 14.23 14.41
C GLN A 47 3.20 13.91 12.96
N LEU A 48 3.68 14.72 12.01
CA LEU A 48 3.58 14.38 10.60
C LEU A 48 4.29 13.04 10.36
N LYS A 49 5.54 12.88 10.80
CA LYS A 49 6.30 11.61 10.75
C LYS A 49 5.60 10.43 11.44
N ASN A 50 4.77 10.66 12.44
CA ASN A 50 4.02 9.62 13.13
C ASN A 50 2.66 9.31 12.49
N GLY A 51 2.30 9.96 11.39
CA GLY A 51 1.06 9.69 10.64
C GLY A 51 -0.14 10.53 11.06
N TYR A 52 0.07 11.61 11.83
CA TYR A 52 -0.97 12.53 12.27
C TYR A 52 -1.31 13.58 11.19
N VAL A 53 -1.46 13.16 9.94
CA VAL A 53 -1.62 14.07 8.79
C VAL A 53 -2.86 14.98 8.94
N PRO A 54 -4.06 14.49 9.26
CA PRO A 54 -5.23 15.35 9.46
C PRO A 54 -5.02 16.36 10.59
N GLU A 55 -4.49 15.90 11.73
CA GLU A 55 -4.26 16.73 12.91
C GLU A 55 -3.19 17.81 12.65
N VAL A 56 -2.17 17.49 11.83
CA VAL A 56 -1.16 18.45 11.37
C VAL A 56 -1.78 19.51 10.46
N LEU A 57 -2.64 19.12 9.52
CA LEU A 57 -3.33 20.08 8.65
C LEU A 57 -4.27 20.99 9.44
N GLU A 58 -5.00 20.46 10.42
CA GLU A 58 -5.83 21.25 11.34
C GLU A 58 -4.99 22.27 12.12
N PHE A 59 -3.85 21.85 12.69
CA PHE A 59 -2.93 22.75 13.38
C PHE A 59 -2.37 23.84 12.45
N LEU A 60 -1.93 23.48 11.24
CA LEU A 60 -1.38 24.44 10.28
C LEU A 60 -2.42 25.47 9.85
N ALA A 61 -3.68 25.06 9.67
CA ALA A 61 -4.78 25.95 9.32
C ALA A 61 -5.16 26.92 10.46
N ALA A 62 -5.18 26.45 11.71
CA ALA A 62 -5.61 27.25 12.86
C ALA A 62 -4.50 28.11 13.48
N SER A 63 -3.31 27.53 13.64
CA SER A 63 -2.23 28.06 14.49
C SER A 63 -0.84 28.04 13.81
N GLY A 64 -0.79 27.69 12.52
CA GLY A 64 0.45 27.60 11.75
C GLY A 64 1.23 28.92 11.64
N LYS A 65 0.59 30.06 11.89
CA LYS A 65 1.24 31.39 11.93
C LYS A 65 2.33 31.53 13.01
N SER A 66 2.35 30.62 13.98
CA SER A 66 3.41 30.53 15.00
C SER A 66 4.73 29.94 14.47
N LEU A 67 4.71 29.31 13.29
CA LEU A 67 5.88 28.80 12.61
C LEU A 67 6.50 29.87 11.71
N GLU A 68 7.78 29.71 11.43
CA GLU A 68 8.43 30.42 10.32
C GLU A 68 7.71 30.07 8.99
N SER A 69 7.60 31.06 8.10
CA SER A 69 6.83 31.01 6.85
C SER A 69 7.21 29.86 5.91
N THR A 70 8.50 29.70 5.57
CA THR A 70 8.95 28.66 4.63
C THR A 70 8.75 27.28 5.22
N ARG A 71 8.99 27.12 6.53
CA ARG A 71 8.69 25.92 7.29
C ARG A 71 7.20 25.58 7.25
N MET A 72 6.32 26.55 7.48
CA MET A 72 4.87 26.34 7.43
C MET A 72 4.40 25.91 6.04
N LEU A 73 4.89 26.56 4.98
CA LEU A 73 4.58 26.25 3.59
C LEU A 73 5.03 24.83 3.22
N ARG A 74 6.27 24.45 3.58
CA ARG A 74 6.81 23.10 3.33
C ARG A 74 5.98 22.03 4.02
N LEU A 75 5.66 22.22 5.31
CA LEU A 75 4.86 21.26 6.08
C LEU A 75 3.43 21.14 5.56
N THR A 76 2.83 22.26 5.15
CA THR A 76 1.50 22.27 4.52
C THR A 76 1.53 21.45 3.22
N GLY A 77 2.51 21.73 2.36
CA GLY A 77 2.71 21.01 1.11
C GLY A 77 2.94 19.51 1.31
N GLN A 78 3.83 19.14 2.22
CA GLN A 78 4.09 17.74 2.56
C GLN A 78 2.84 17.05 3.13
N ALA A 79 2.13 17.68 4.06
CA ALA A 79 0.94 17.08 4.66
C ALA A 79 -0.19 16.91 3.63
N LEU A 80 -0.36 17.84 2.69
CA LEU A 80 -1.31 17.69 1.58
C LEU A 80 -0.91 16.56 0.63
N LEU A 81 0.38 16.43 0.30
CA LEU A 81 0.91 15.32 -0.49
C LEU A 81 0.67 13.97 0.21
N GLU A 82 0.99 13.89 1.51
CA GLU A 82 0.78 12.67 2.29
C GLU A 82 -0.71 12.36 2.50
N ARG A 83 -1.56 13.39 2.53
CA ARG A 83 -3.02 13.25 2.51
C ARG A 83 -3.50 12.59 1.22
N GLY A 84 -2.75 12.70 0.12
CA GLY A 84 -3.15 12.28 -1.23
C GLY A 84 -3.59 13.45 -2.11
N ASP A 85 -3.67 14.68 -1.59
CA ASP A 85 -4.10 15.85 -2.37
C ASP A 85 -2.90 16.47 -3.10
N TYR A 86 -2.44 15.75 -4.13
CA TYR A 86 -1.21 16.09 -4.85
C TYR A 86 -1.29 17.46 -5.52
N ARG A 87 -2.46 17.86 -6.01
CA ARG A 87 -2.66 19.15 -6.67
C ARG A 87 -2.60 20.29 -5.66
N ALA A 88 -3.26 20.15 -4.51
CA ALA A 88 -3.21 21.18 -3.47
C ALA A 88 -1.82 21.31 -2.85
N ALA A 89 -1.02 20.24 -2.86
CA ALA A 89 0.35 20.26 -2.37
C ALA A 89 1.30 21.14 -3.19
N VAL A 90 1.05 21.33 -4.50
CA VAL A 90 1.98 22.02 -5.40
C VAL A 90 2.27 23.46 -4.96
N LEU A 91 1.23 24.29 -4.81
CA LEU A 91 1.42 25.73 -4.56
C LEU A 91 2.20 26.03 -3.26
N PRO A 92 1.87 25.41 -2.09
CA PRO A 92 2.68 25.59 -0.89
C PRO A 92 4.13 25.13 -1.06
N LEU A 93 4.38 24.03 -1.76
CA LEU A 93 5.73 23.53 -1.98
C LEU A 93 6.55 24.42 -2.92
N GLU A 94 5.94 24.96 -3.99
CA GLU A 94 6.61 25.90 -4.90
C GLU A 94 7.03 27.18 -4.17
N ARG A 95 6.15 27.73 -3.32
CA ARG A 95 6.48 28.89 -2.48
C ARG A 95 7.57 28.56 -1.46
N ALA A 96 7.46 27.41 -0.79
CA ALA A 96 8.50 26.94 0.12
C ALA A 96 9.85 26.83 -0.59
N HIS A 97 9.90 26.26 -1.80
CA HIS A 97 11.13 26.14 -2.60
C HIS A 97 11.73 27.48 -3.00
N ALA A 98 10.88 28.44 -3.38
CA ALA A 98 11.29 29.77 -3.83
C ALA A 98 11.80 30.67 -2.69
N GLU A 99 11.21 30.55 -1.50
CA GLU A 99 11.52 31.39 -0.34
C GLU A 99 12.61 30.80 0.57
N GLU A 100 12.85 29.49 0.50
CA GLU A 100 13.80 28.80 1.37
C GLU A 100 15.26 29.16 1.02
N GLY A 101 16.01 29.63 2.01
CA GLY A 101 17.43 29.98 1.83
C GLY A 101 18.38 28.78 1.97
N ARG A 102 17.94 27.70 2.64
CA ARG A 102 18.79 26.53 2.92
C ARG A 102 18.67 25.50 1.80
N LEU A 103 19.79 25.22 1.13
CA LEU A 103 19.85 24.30 -0.01
C LEU A 103 19.21 22.93 0.28
N ALA A 104 19.45 22.35 1.46
CA ALA A 104 18.89 21.05 1.84
C ALA A 104 17.34 21.04 1.86
N TYR A 105 16.72 22.11 2.37
CA TYR A 105 15.25 22.21 2.44
C TYR A 105 14.63 22.60 1.10
N ARG A 106 15.35 23.37 0.27
CA ARG A 106 14.97 23.57 -1.13
C ARG A 106 14.94 22.23 -1.88
N GLY A 107 16.02 21.46 -1.78
CA GLY A 107 16.09 20.13 -2.39
C GLY A 107 14.96 19.21 -1.92
N GLU A 108 14.63 19.21 -0.62
CA GLU A 108 13.49 18.47 -0.06
C GLU A 108 12.15 18.93 -0.68
N ALA A 109 11.90 20.24 -0.76
CA ALA A 109 10.69 20.78 -1.38
C ALA A 109 10.59 20.41 -2.87
N ALA A 110 11.70 20.50 -3.62
CA ALA A 110 11.77 20.07 -5.01
C ALA A 110 11.48 18.58 -5.17
N TRP A 111 11.97 17.74 -4.25
CA TRP A 111 11.68 16.30 -4.29
C TRP A 111 10.21 16.00 -3.95
N LEU A 112 9.60 16.71 -3.00
CA LEU A 112 8.18 16.60 -2.72
C LEU A 112 7.32 17.06 -3.91
N LEU A 113 7.73 18.13 -4.62
CA LEU A 113 7.08 18.57 -5.85
C LEU A 113 7.14 17.50 -6.94
N SER A 114 8.31 16.88 -7.14
CA SER A 114 8.45 15.78 -8.09
C SER A 114 7.46 14.64 -7.79
N GLN A 115 7.34 14.24 -6.52
CA GLN A 115 6.38 13.22 -6.09
C GLN A 115 4.92 13.65 -6.29
N ALA A 116 4.58 14.92 -5.98
CA ALA A 116 3.22 15.44 -6.18
C ALA A 116 2.83 15.39 -7.67
N HIS A 117 3.72 15.80 -8.57
CA HIS A 117 3.48 15.72 -10.00
C HIS A 117 3.44 14.27 -10.52
N TYR A 118 4.30 13.39 -10.02
CA TYR A 118 4.28 11.96 -10.35
C TYR A 118 2.93 11.33 -9.99
N TRP A 119 2.47 11.53 -8.74
CA TRP A 119 1.18 11.03 -8.30
C TRP A 119 0.00 11.73 -9.00
N GLY A 120 0.16 12.97 -9.42
CA GLY A 120 -0.82 13.67 -10.27
C GLY A 120 -0.84 13.21 -11.73
N GLY A 121 0.07 12.31 -12.14
CA GLY A 121 0.19 11.84 -13.52
C GLY A 121 0.87 12.82 -14.48
N ASN A 122 1.43 13.93 -13.98
CA ASN A 122 2.17 14.90 -14.77
C ASN A 122 3.67 14.60 -14.74
N LEU A 123 4.10 13.66 -15.57
CA LEU A 123 5.49 13.16 -15.51
C LEU A 123 6.52 14.17 -16.01
N GLY A 124 6.13 15.09 -16.90
CA GLY A 124 7.02 16.16 -17.38
C GLY A 124 7.43 17.12 -16.26
N ASP A 125 6.46 17.58 -15.47
CA ASP A 125 6.75 18.41 -14.30
C ASP A 125 7.46 17.62 -13.20
N ALA A 126 7.10 16.34 -13.02
CA ALA A 126 7.79 15.46 -12.10
C ALA A 126 9.29 15.34 -12.44
N ALA A 127 9.62 15.21 -13.73
CA ALA A 127 11.00 15.17 -14.22
C ALA A 127 11.74 16.49 -13.98
N ARG A 128 11.09 17.64 -14.26
CA ARG A 128 11.69 18.95 -14.00
C ARG A 128 12.09 19.08 -12.54
N TRP A 129 11.16 18.83 -11.63
CA TRP A 129 11.40 18.95 -10.19
C TRP A 129 12.36 17.90 -9.66
N ALA A 130 12.40 16.69 -10.25
CA ALA A 130 13.40 15.68 -9.91
C ALA A 130 14.82 16.17 -10.24
N ARG A 131 15.03 16.78 -11.43
CA ARG A 131 16.32 17.39 -11.79
C ARG A 131 16.69 18.56 -10.87
N THR A 132 15.71 19.40 -10.53
CA THR A 132 15.94 20.48 -9.56
C THR A 132 16.40 19.91 -8.22
N ALA A 133 15.72 18.87 -7.71
CA ALA A 133 16.12 18.20 -6.49
C ALA A 133 17.55 17.61 -6.59
N GLN A 134 17.92 16.98 -7.71
CA GLN A 134 19.29 16.51 -7.96
C GLN A 134 20.31 17.65 -7.88
N SER A 135 20.05 18.77 -8.56
CA SER A 135 20.94 19.94 -8.54
C SER A 135 21.06 20.59 -7.16
N GLU A 136 20.09 20.34 -6.28
CA GLU A 136 20.02 20.84 -4.91
C GLU A 136 20.44 19.78 -3.86
N GLY A 137 21.09 18.70 -4.31
CA GLY A 137 21.76 17.73 -3.44
C GLY A 137 20.91 16.54 -3.01
N VAL A 138 19.68 16.38 -3.53
CA VAL A 138 18.88 15.16 -3.31
C VAL A 138 19.34 14.07 -4.28
N ARG A 139 19.60 12.87 -3.75
CA ARG A 139 19.90 11.71 -4.59
C ARG A 139 18.63 11.21 -5.25
N VAL A 140 18.50 11.48 -6.55
CA VAL A 140 17.49 10.87 -7.43
C VAL A 140 18.23 10.08 -8.52
N PRO A 141 17.86 8.83 -8.85
CA PRO A 141 18.50 8.08 -9.92
C PRO A 141 18.28 8.72 -11.30
N ASP A 142 19.33 8.79 -12.12
CA ASP A 142 19.23 9.36 -13.47
C ASP A 142 18.25 8.59 -14.36
N GLY A 143 18.21 7.25 -14.25
CA GLY A 143 17.23 6.46 -14.99
C GLY A 143 15.79 6.71 -14.59
N TRP A 144 15.52 7.06 -13.33
CA TRP A 144 14.20 7.50 -12.89
C TRP A 144 13.83 8.84 -13.54
N VAL A 145 14.79 9.77 -13.57
CA VAL A 145 14.64 11.07 -14.20
C VAL A 145 14.43 10.94 -15.72
N ALA A 146 15.15 10.05 -16.40
CA ALA A 146 14.96 9.72 -17.81
C ALA A 146 13.57 9.10 -18.08
N PHE A 147 13.14 8.17 -17.22
CA PHE A 147 11.79 7.61 -17.30
C PHE A 147 10.71 8.70 -17.18
N LEU A 148 10.77 9.57 -16.17
CA LEU A 148 9.79 10.65 -16.01
C LEU A 148 9.76 11.57 -17.25
N GLN A 149 10.92 11.89 -17.83
CA GLN A 149 11.02 12.70 -19.05
C GLN A 149 10.36 12.05 -20.25
N SER A 150 10.47 10.73 -20.40
CA SER A 150 9.82 9.99 -21.49
C SER A 150 8.29 10.09 -21.47
N GLY A 151 7.73 10.46 -20.32
CA GLY A 151 6.31 10.73 -20.12
C GLY A 151 5.87 12.14 -20.47
N LEU A 152 6.76 13.02 -20.93
CA LEU A 152 6.39 14.40 -21.30
C LEU A 152 5.30 14.38 -22.39
N GLY A 153 4.17 15.04 -22.11
CA GLY A 153 3.02 15.09 -23.01
C GLY A 153 2.16 13.81 -23.04
N ARG A 154 2.52 12.76 -22.29
CA ARG A 154 1.70 11.55 -22.17
C ARG A 154 0.64 11.74 -21.08
N ALA A 155 -0.63 11.59 -21.45
CA ALA A 155 -1.72 11.46 -20.49
C ALA A 155 -1.77 10.02 -19.98
N VAL A 156 -1.28 9.80 -18.75
CA VAL A 156 -1.30 8.47 -18.11
C VAL A 156 -2.70 8.09 -17.63
N TYR A 157 -3.01 6.81 -17.68
CA TYR A 157 -4.27 6.23 -17.16
C TYR A 157 -5.55 6.78 -17.82
N GLY A 158 -5.45 7.32 -19.03
CA GLY A 158 -6.61 7.71 -19.82
C GLY A 158 -7.43 6.50 -20.29
N GLY A 159 -8.62 6.75 -20.85
CA GLY A 159 -9.52 5.70 -21.33
C GLY A 159 -10.87 5.73 -20.61
N PRO A 160 -10.96 5.26 -19.35
CA PRO A 160 -12.20 5.27 -18.59
C PRO A 160 -12.57 6.68 -18.12
N ALA A 161 -13.88 6.97 -18.15
CA ALA A 161 -14.44 8.18 -17.56
C ALA A 161 -14.54 8.06 -16.03
N PRO A 162 -14.50 9.18 -15.28
CA PRO A 162 -14.80 9.16 -13.86
C PRO A 162 -16.17 8.51 -13.59
N GLY A 163 -16.21 7.60 -12.62
CA GLY A 163 -17.40 6.82 -12.28
C GLY A 163 -17.55 5.49 -13.04
N ASP A 164 -16.74 5.25 -14.07
CA ASP A 164 -16.71 3.95 -14.76
C ASP A 164 -16.38 2.84 -13.76
N ARG A 165 -17.08 1.71 -13.91
CA ARG A 165 -16.98 0.57 -13.00
C ARG A 165 -16.28 -0.58 -13.69
N THR A 166 -15.46 -1.27 -12.91
CA THR A 166 -14.89 -2.56 -13.29
C THR A 166 -15.14 -3.62 -12.23
N ALA A 167 -15.25 -4.87 -12.68
CA ALA A 167 -15.29 -6.04 -11.83
C ALA A 167 -14.44 -7.14 -12.45
N MET A 168 -13.65 -7.82 -11.61
CA MET A 168 -12.75 -8.89 -12.00
C MET A 168 -12.91 -10.05 -11.03
N ALA A 169 -12.73 -11.27 -11.54
CA ALA A 169 -12.52 -12.43 -10.69
C ALA A 169 -11.15 -12.29 -10.01
N MET A 170 -11.11 -12.54 -8.70
CA MET A 170 -9.87 -12.60 -7.94
C MET A 170 -9.34 -14.04 -7.97
N ILE A 171 -8.13 -14.19 -8.46
CA ILE A 171 -7.36 -15.42 -8.29
C ILE A 171 -6.67 -15.34 -6.92
N PHE A 172 -7.15 -16.14 -5.97
CA PHE A 172 -6.64 -16.18 -4.59
C PHE A 172 -6.42 -17.63 -4.14
N GLY A 173 -5.36 -17.88 -3.40
CA GLY A 173 -4.83 -19.21 -3.07
C GLY A 173 -3.31 -19.15 -3.02
N ARG A 174 -2.58 -20.27 -2.94
CA ARG A 174 -1.13 -20.24 -2.63
C ARG A 174 -0.25 -19.56 -3.72
N PRO A 175 0.73 -18.71 -3.33
CA PRO A 175 0.80 -18.02 -2.04
C PRO A 175 -0.35 -17.02 -1.94
N ASP A 176 -0.86 -16.80 -0.72
CA ASP A 176 -2.16 -16.17 -0.40
C ASP A 176 -2.17 -14.66 -0.76
N LEU A 177 -2.08 -14.39 -2.06
CA LEU A 177 -1.99 -13.09 -2.70
C LEU A 177 -3.13 -12.92 -3.71
N PRO A 178 -3.82 -11.77 -3.72
CA PRO A 178 -4.85 -11.46 -4.70
C PRO A 178 -4.19 -11.23 -6.06
N ARG A 179 -4.64 -11.96 -7.07
CA ARG A 179 -4.24 -11.79 -8.47
C ARG A 179 -5.46 -11.51 -9.33
N VAL A 180 -5.25 -10.82 -10.43
CA VAL A 180 -6.27 -10.55 -11.45
C VAL A 180 -5.70 -10.86 -12.83
N ASP A 181 -6.53 -11.44 -13.70
CA ASP A 181 -6.19 -11.55 -15.11
C ASP A 181 -6.27 -10.18 -15.76
N VAL A 182 -5.21 -9.80 -16.48
CA VAL A 182 -5.14 -8.53 -17.19
C VAL A 182 -4.66 -8.75 -18.63
N GLN A 183 -5.05 -7.83 -19.51
CA GLN A 183 -4.45 -7.72 -20.84
C GLN A 183 -3.51 -6.52 -20.88
N VAL A 184 -2.37 -6.68 -21.55
CA VAL A 184 -1.40 -5.61 -21.79
C VAL A 184 -1.12 -5.58 -23.29
N ASN A 185 -1.36 -4.43 -23.94
CA ASN A 185 -1.24 -4.27 -25.39
C ASN A 185 -1.97 -5.35 -26.20
N ASP A 186 -3.24 -5.62 -25.84
CA ASP A 186 -4.10 -6.64 -26.47
C ASP A 186 -3.59 -8.08 -26.35
N ARG A 187 -2.65 -8.33 -25.43
CA ARG A 187 -2.09 -9.66 -25.13
C ARG A 187 -2.42 -10.05 -23.70
N GLN A 188 -2.84 -11.29 -23.52
CA GLN A 188 -3.11 -11.84 -22.19
C GLN A 188 -1.82 -11.90 -21.38
N ALA A 189 -1.78 -11.20 -20.25
CA ALA A 189 -0.71 -11.34 -19.28
C ALA A 189 -0.92 -12.61 -18.44
N GLY A 190 -2.17 -12.88 -18.03
CA GLY A 190 -2.51 -13.85 -17.00
C GLY A 190 -2.55 -13.19 -15.62
N GLY A 191 -2.52 -14.00 -14.56
CA GLY A 191 -2.65 -13.53 -13.18
C GLY A 191 -1.49 -12.63 -12.74
N ILE A 192 -1.75 -11.32 -12.69
CA ILE A 192 -0.86 -10.30 -12.12
C ILE A 192 -1.28 -10.03 -10.68
N VAL A 193 -0.32 -9.91 -9.76
CA VAL A 193 -0.60 -9.62 -8.34
C VAL A 193 -1.17 -8.21 -8.19
N PHE A 194 -2.26 -8.08 -7.46
CA PHE A 194 -2.81 -6.79 -7.05
C PHE A 194 -2.01 -6.31 -5.82
N ASP A 195 -1.10 -5.36 -5.99
CA ASP A 195 -0.05 -5.05 -5.01
C ASP A 195 -0.02 -3.55 -4.68
N THR A 196 -0.65 -3.18 -3.57
CA THR A 196 -0.59 -1.80 -3.06
C THR A 196 0.78 -1.44 -2.49
N GLY A 197 1.62 -2.40 -2.10
CA GLY A 197 2.96 -2.15 -1.56
C GLY A 197 3.97 -1.69 -2.62
N ALA A 198 3.78 -2.10 -3.87
CA ALA A 198 4.58 -1.65 -5.01
C ALA A 198 4.22 -0.21 -5.41
N SER A 199 5.19 0.69 -5.47
CA SER A 199 4.96 2.09 -5.87
C SER A 199 4.61 2.23 -7.35
N ILE A 200 5.23 1.40 -8.21
CA ILE A 200 5.01 1.31 -9.65
C ILE A 200 4.63 -0.13 -10.00
N SER A 201 3.81 -0.33 -11.05
CA SER A 201 3.57 -1.69 -11.57
C SER A 201 4.86 -2.28 -12.13
N LEU A 202 5.05 -3.58 -11.94
CA LEU A 202 6.28 -4.27 -12.31
C LEU A 202 5.97 -5.44 -13.25
N LEU A 203 6.86 -5.72 -14.17
CA LEU A 203 6.87 -6.93 -15.00
C LEU A 203 8.27 -7.55 -14.97
N THR A 204 8.35 -8.85 -15.17
CA THR A 204 9.63 -9.50 -15.53
C THR A 204 10.03 -9.10 -16.96
N GLU A 205 11.32 -9.14 -17.29
CA GLU A 205 11.83 -8.89 -18.65
C GLU A 205 11.11 -9.74 -19.71
N GLU A 206 10.99 -11.05 -19.45
CA GLU A 206 10.31 -12.00 -20.34
C GLU A 206 8.84 -11.60 -20.56
N ALA A 207 8.14 -11.20 -19.49
CA ALA A 207 6.76 -10.74 -19.59
C ALA A 207 6.65 -9.42 -20.34
N ALA A 208 7.52 -8.45 -20.08
CA ALA A 208 7.54 -7.16 -20.76
C ALA A 208 7.73 -7.32 -22.27
N ASP A 209 8.66 -8.18 -22.69
CA ASP A 209 8.93 -8.44 -24.12
C ASP A 209 7.76 -9.16 -24.78
N ARG A 210 7.23 -10.21 -24.14
CA ARG A 210 6.05 -10.94 -24.63
C ARG A 210 4.83 -10.03 -24.76
N LEU A 211 4.62 -9.13 -23.82
CA LEU A 211 3.49 -8.19 -23.78
C LEU A 211 3.74 -6.92 -24.63
N GLY A 212 4.93 -6.78 -25.23
CA GLY A 212 5.24 -5.65 -26.13
C GLY A 212 5.33 -4.31 -25.41
N VAL A 213 5.80 -4.31 -24.16
CA VAL A 213 6.06 -3.08 -23.41
C VAL A 213 7.23 -2.33 -24.06
N GLU A 214 7.01 -1.06 -24.40
CA GLU A 214 8.02 -0.18 -24.98
C GLU A 214 9.02 0.23 -23.89
N ARG A 215 10.24 -0.33 -23.92
CA ARG A 215 11.30 0.06 -22.98
C ARG A 215 11.75 1.50 -23.27
N VAL A 216 11.97 2.28 -22.23
CA VAL A 216 12.53 3.63 -22.34
C VAL A 216 14.06 3.52 -22.36
N PRO A 217 14.74 3.98 -23.43
CA PRO A 217 16.20 3.98 -23.48
C PRO A 217 16.80 4.74 -22.29
N ASP A 218 17.91 4.23 -21.76
CA ASP A 218 18.68 4.82 -20.65
C ASP A 218 17.92 5.02 -19.33
N ALA A 219 16.65 4.64 -19.26
CA ALA A 219 15.86 4.62 -18.05
C ALA A 219 16.16 3.35 -17.24
N VAL A 220 17.33 3.34 -16.60
CA VAL A 220 17.77 2.27 -15.71
C VAL A 220 18.09 2.86 -14.34
N ALA A 221 17.37 2.40 -13.32
CA ALA A 221 17.64 2.74 -11.93
C ALA A 221 18.06 1.50 -11.17
N SER A 222 18.71 1.71 -10.03
CA SER A 222 18.98 0.63 -9.08
C SER A 222 17.76 0.40 -8.20
N ALA A 223 17.34 -0.86 -8.12
CA ALA A 223 16.35 -1.31 -7.16
C ALA A 223 17.01 -2.27 -6.17
N TYR A 224 16.49 -2.28 -4.95
CA TYR A 224 16.94 -3.19 -3.90
C TYR A 224 15.87 -4.25 -3.68
N GLY A 225 16.26 -5.52 -3.81
CA GLY A 225 15.42 -6.64 -3.36
C GLY A 225 15.38 -6.77 -1.85
N LEU A 226 14.67 -7.78 -1.36
CA LEU A 226 14.51 -8.06 0.09
C LEU A 226 15.85 -8.21 0.84
N HIS A 227 16.93 -8.52 0.12
CA HIS A 227 18.29 -8.74 0.65
C HIS A 227 19.26 -7.57 0.49
N ARG A 228 18.80 -6.38 0.06
CA ARG A 228 19.69 -5.26 -0.30
C ARG A 228 20.64 -5.60 -1.45
N VAL A 229 20.39 -6.69 -2.19
CA VAL A 229 21.05 -6.95 -3.47
C VAL A 229 20.50 -5.94 -4.46
N GLU A 230 21.39 -5.13 -4.99
CA GLU A 230 21.10 -4.14 -5.99
C GLU A 230 20.99 -4.83 -7.35
N PHE A 231 19.87 -4.61 -8.04
CA PHE A 231 19.66 -5.10 -9.40
C PHE A 231 19.13 -3.97 -10.30
N PRO A 232 19.36 -4.05 -11.61
CA PRO A 232 18.86 -3.06 -12.55
C PRO A 232 17.33 -3.14 -12.65
N LEU A 233 16.68 -1.99 -12.48
CA LEU A 233 15.28 -1.76 -12.77
C LEU A 233 15.19 -0.91 -14.04
N HIS A 234 14.71 -1.53 -15.11
CA HIS A 234 14.39 -0.82 -16.35
C HIS A 234 12.98 -0.21 -16.24
N PHE A 235 12.66 0.74 -17.12
CA PHE A 235 11.31 1.30 -17.21
C PHE A 235 10.76 1.20 -18.63
N GLY A 236 9.44 1.13 -18.74
CA GLY A 236 8.75 1.05 -20.02
C GLY A 236 7.29 1.46 -19.96
N TRP A 237 6.67 1.43 -21.13
CA TRP A 237 5.29 1.84 -21.35
C TRP A 237 4.48 0.73 -22.00
N ALA A 238 3.36 0.39 -21.38
CA ALA A 238 2.27 -0.27 -22.09
C ALA A 238 1.39 0.79 -22.74
N SER A 239 1.03 0.56 -24.00
CA SER A 239 0.06 1.38 -24.72
C SER A 239 -1.32 1.22 -24.09
N THR A 240 -1.70 -0.01 -23.72
CA THR A 240 -2.96 -0.31 -23.03
C THR A 240 -2.78 -1.34 -21.91
N VAL A 241 -3.57 -1.20 -20.84
CA VAL A 241 -3.79 -2.23 -19.82
C VAL A 241 -5.29 -2.36 -19.59
N GLU A 242 -5.83 -3.56 -19.76
CA GLU A 242 -7.25 -3.86 -19.52
C GLU A 242 -7.43 -4.52 -18.15
N LEU A 243 -8.32 -3.94 -17.34
CA LEU A 243 -8.72 -4.43 -16.02
C LEU A 243 -10.22 -4.70 -16.05
N GLY A 244 -10.62 -5.95 -16.24
CA GLY A 244 -12.03 -6.29 -16.46
C GLY A 244 -12.54 -5.61 -17.73
N ASN A 245 -13.53 -4.72 -17.61
CA ASN A 245 -14.13 -4.00 -18.75
C ASN A 245 -13.60 -2.56 -18.93
N VAL A 246 -12.51 -2.16 -18.25
CA VAL A 246 -11.90 -0.83 -18.43
C VAL A 246 -10.51 -0.95 -19.05
N THR A 247 -10.22 -0.09 -20.03
CA THR A 247 -8.92 -0.04 -20.70
C THR A 247 -8.21 1.25 -20.36
N LEU A 248 -7.11 1.14 -19.61
CA LEU A 248 -6.21 2.23 -19.30
C LEU A 248 -5.19 2.41 -20.43
N ARG A 249 -4.79 3.65 -20.70
CA ARG A 249 -3.79 4.00 -21.72
C ARG A 249 -2.53 4.57 -21.12
N ASN A 250 -1.40 4.39 -21.81
CA ASN A 250 -0.08 4.91 -21.42
C ASN A 250 0.26 4.53 -19.97
N VAL A 251 0.31 3.23 -19.71
CA VAL A 251 0.55 2.72 -18.36
C VAL A 251 2.04 2.47 -18.18
N PRO A 252 2.69 3.10 -17.19
CA PRO A 252 4.10 2.88 -16.95
C PRO A 252 4.34 1.60 -16.15
N PHE A 253 5.43 0.92 -16.49
CA PHE A 253 5.93 -0.27 -15.81
C PHE A 253 7.41 -0.12 -15.47
N GLY A 254 7.79 -0.62 -14.29
CA GLY A 254 9.15 -1.07 -14.04
C GLY A 254 9.35 -2.48 -14.58
N ILE A 255 10.54 -2.78 -15.05
CA ILE A 255 10.89 -4.07 -15.66
C ILE A 255 12.07 -4.64 -14.87
N LEU A 256 11.83 -5.79 -14.26
CA LEU A 256 12.73 -6.50 -13.37
C LEU A 256 13.37 -7.70 -14.06
N PRO A 257 14.58 -8.12 -13.63
CA PRO A 257 15.12 -9.43 -13.98
C PRO A 257 14.13 -10.57 -13.71
N ASN A 258 14.17 -11.61 -14.53
CA ASN A 258 13.19 -12.70 -14.53
C ASN A 258 13.08 -13.49 -13.23
N ASP A 259 14.17 -13.55 -12.46
CA ASP A 259 14.30 -14.23 -11.18
C ASP A 259 13.88 -13.35 -9.99
N ALA A 260 13.68 -12.05 -10.21
CA ALA A 260 13.27 -11.14 -9.15
C ALA A 260 11.89 -11.50 -8.59
N LEU A 261 10.95 -11.97 -9.41
CA LEU A 261 9.60 -12.35 -8.98
C LEU A 261 9.41 -13.86 -8.77
N GLU A 262 10.50 -14.56 -8.44
CA GLU A 262 10.49 -15.98 -8.05
C GLU A 262 10.59 -16.13 -6.53
N PHE A 263 9.72 -16.95 -5.95
CA PHE A 263 9.53 -17.16 -4.52
C PHE A 263 9.52 -18.66 -4.22
N ASP A 264 10.49 -19.17 -3.46
CA ASP A 264 10.42 -20.54 -2.97
C ASP A 264 9.82 -20.59 -1.57
N THR A 265 8.81 -21.42 -1.39
CA THR A 265 8.22 -21.64 -0.07
C THR A 265 8.44 -23.07 0.36
N GLU A 266 9.07 -23.25 1.53
CA GLU A 266 9.25 -24.57 2.13
C GLU A 266 7.88 -25.24 2.33
N GLY A 267 7.63 -26.34 1.60
CA GLY A 267 6.39 -27.11 1.67
C GLY A 267 5.29 -26.71 0.68
N SER A 268 5.43 -25.62 -0.07
CA SER A 268 4.45 -25.19 -1.09
C SER A 268 5.03 -24.98 -2.50
N GLY A 269 6.35 -25.11 -2.66
CA GLY A 269 7.03 -25.08 -3.96
C GLY A 269 7.47 -23.68 -4.37
N SER A 270 7.98 -23.60 -5.61
CA SER A 270 8.40 -22.35 -6.24
C SER A 270 7.23 -21.67 -6.94
N PHE A 271 7.05 -20.38 -6.70
CA PHE A 271 6.06 -19.54 -7.34
C PHE A 271 6.77 -18.46 -8.15
N ARG A 272 6.42 -18.36 -9.44
CA ARG A 272 6.92 -17.30 -10.32
C ARG A 272 5.76 -16.41 -10.74
N PHE A 273 5.84 -15.14 -10.41
CA PHE A 273 4.92 -14.14 -10.92
C PHE A 273 5.51 -13.43 -12.12
N ILE A 274 4.65 -13.07 -13.06
CA ILE A 274 5.05 -12.32 -14.25
C ILE A 274 5.13 -10.81 -13.99
N GLY A 275 4.45 -10.34 -12.93
CA GLY A 275 4.35 -8.93 -12.58
C GLY A 275 3.38 -8.62 -11.44
N VAL A 276 3.30 -7.33 -11.11
CA VAL A 276 2.40 -6.77 -10.09
C VAL A 276 1.76 -5.46 -10.58
N LEU A 277 0.53 -5.17 -10.16
CA LEU A 277 -0.14 -3.88 -10.33
C LEU A 277 0.11 -3.01 -9.10
N GLY A 278 0.90 -1.95 -9.26
CA GLY A 278 1.33 -1.04 -8.20
C GLY A 278 0.38 0.12 -7.91
N ALA A 279 0.63 0.78 -6.77
CA ALA A 279 -0.12 1.90 -6.24
C ALA A 279 -0.28 3.09 -7.20
N HIS A 280 0.68 3.34 -8.09
CA HIS A 280 0.61 4.41 -9.11
C HIS A 280 -0.61 4.34 -10.01
N LEU A 281 -1.08 3.13 -10.29
CA LEU A 281 -2.26 2.82 -11.07
C LEU A 281 -3.44 2.59 -10.14
N LEU A 282 -3.26 1.79 -9.07
CA LEU A 282 -4.37 1.42 -8.19
C LEU A 282 -5.04 2.65 -7.56
N LYS A 283 -4.29 3.73 -7.29
CA LYS A 283 -4.86 4.98 -6.75
C LYS A 283 -5.87 5.70 -7.67
N GLU A 284 -5.97 5.27 -8.93
CA GLU A 284 -6.89 5.83 -9.92
C GLU A 284 -8.34 5.41 -9.71
N PHE A 285 -8.59 4.45 -8.81
CA PHE A 285 -9.89 3.89 -8.51
C PHE A 285 -10.13 3.82 -7.01
N ASP A 286 -11.39 3.81 -6.59
CA ASP A 286 -11.79 3.23 -5.30
C ASP A 286 -12.04 1.73 -5.51
N TRP A 287 -11.46 0.88 -4.66
CA TRP A 287 -11.53 -0.58 -4.78
C TRP A 287 -12.31 -1.23 -3.66
N GLN A 288 -12.99 -2.34 -3.96
CA GLN A 288 -13.53 -3.31 -3.02
C GLN A 288 -12.95 -4.68 -3.32
N LEU A 289 -12.31 -5.30 -2.33
CA LEU A 289 -11.76 -6.65 -2.40
C LEU A 289 -12.61 -7.55 -1.50
N ASP A 290 -13.22 -8.58 -2.09
CA ASP A 290 -13.97 -9.61 -1.39
C ASP A 290 -13.24 -10.94 -1.58
N TYR A 291 -12.40 -11.29 -0.60
CA TYR A 291 -11.61 -12.52 -0.61
C TYR A 291 -12.51 -13.77 -0.56
N ASN A 292 -13.66 -13.71 0.12
CA ASN A 292 -14.56 -14.85 0.24
C ASN A 292 -15.31 -15.13 -1.06
N ARG A 293 -15.74 -14.07 -1.75
CA ARG A 293 -16.41 -14.18 -3.06
C ARG A 293 -15.44 -14.17 -4.23
N HIS A 294 -14.13 -14.13 -3.98
CA HIS A 294 -13.07 -14.08 -4.99
C HIS A 294 -13.35 -12.98 -6.03
N ARG A 295 -13.61 -11.76 -5.56
CA ARG A 295 -14.03 -10.65 -6.44
C ARG A 295 -13.30 -9.36 -6.09
N ILE A 296 -12.85 -8.64 -7.13
CA ILE A 296 -12.36 -7.27 -7.04
C ILE A 296 -13.28 -6.37 -7.85
N GLN A 297 -13.66 -5.23 -7.28
CA GLN A 297 -14.47 -4.22 -7.96
C GLN A 297 -13.82 -2.86 -7.81
N GLY A 298 -13.84 -2.06 -8.89
CA GLY A 298 -13.24 -0.74 -8.94
C GLY A 298 -14.21 0.31 -9.47
N ILE A 299 -14.08 1.54 -9.00
CA ILE A 299 -14.76 2.73 -9.54
C ILE A 299 -13.71 3.77 -9.89
N LYS A 300 -13.63 4.18 -11.16
CA LYS A 300 -12.65 5.17 -11.62
C LYS A 300 -12.90 6.51 -10.92
N LEU A 301 -11.84 7.07 -10.35
CA LEU A 301 -11.88 8.39 -9.72
C LEU A 301 -11.67 9.49 -10.76
N ASP A 302 -12.31 10.64 -10.52
CA ASP A 302 -11.95 11.90 -11.17
C ASP A 302 -10.53 12.29 -10.73
N PRO A 303 -9.56 12.48 -11.64
CA PRO A 303 -8.22 12.95 -11.31
C PRO A 303 -8.20 14.28 -10.52
N ALA A 304 -9.24 15.11 -10.66
CA ALA A 304 -9.38 16.39 -9.97
C ALA A 304 -10.07 16.29 -8.60
N VAL A 305 -10.50 15.10 -8.17
CA VAL A 305 -11.18 14.95 -6.87
C VAL A 305 -10.26 15.38 -5.73
N PRO A 306 -10.67 16.31 -4.84
CA PRO A 306 -9.94 16.58 -3.63
C PRO A 306 -9.89 15.32 -2.78
N ARG A 307 -8.68 14.92 -2.36
CA ARG A 307 -8.47 13.70 -1.60
C ARG A 307 -8.42 13.96 -0.10
N GLY A 308 -8.94 13.00 0.66
CA GLY A 308 -8.96 13.01 2.12
C GLY A 308 -10.34 13.20 2.71
N SER A 309 -10.48 12.84 3.99
CA SER A 309 -11.73 12.94 4.74
C SER A 309 -11.46 13.04 6.24
N LYS A 310 -12.48 13.36 7.04
CA LYS A 310 -12.35 13.36 8.52
C LYS A 310 -12.02 11.98 9.10
N GLY A 311 -12.42 10.91 8.42
CA GLY A 311 -12.15 9.52 8.83
C GLY A 311 -10.87 8.93 8.22
N GLN A 312 -10.01 9.77 7.65
CA GLN A 312 -8.83 9.33 6.91
C GLN A 312 -7.88 8.49 7.79
N ASN A 313 -7.61 7.29 7.32
CA ASN A 313 -6.65 6.35 7.89
C ASN A 313 -5.70 5.75 6.83
N LEU A 314 -5.81 6.16 5.57
CA LEU A 314 -4.88 5.84 4.47
C LEU A 314 -4.11 7.11 4.08
N PHE A 315 -2.83 6.96 3.77
CA PHE A 315 -1.90 8.06 3.47
C PHE A 315 -0.94 7.63 2.38
N PHE A 316 -0.31 8.58 1.70
CA PHE A 316 0.89 8.31 0.94
C PHE A 316 2.11 8.80 1.72
N ARG A 317 3.20 8.05 1.71
CA ARG A 317 4.48 8.53 2.21
C ARG A 317 5.62 7.91 1.42
N ARG A 318 6.52 8.76 0.91
CA ARG A 318 7.66 8.34 0.08
C ARG A 318 7.24 7.36 -1.02
N LEU A 319 6.21 7.73 -1.77
CA LEU A 319 5.60 6.91 -2.83
C LEU A 319 4.95 5.58 -2.38
N LYS A 320 4.76 5.33 -1.09
CA LYS A 320 4.11 4.12 -0.57
C LYS A 320 2.77 4.44 0.12
N PRO A 321 1.70 3.66 -0.10
CA PRO A 321 0.47 3.81 0.69
C PRO A 321 0.68 3.25 2.10
N MET A 322 0.35 4.06 3.10
CA MET A 322 0.44 3.74 4.51
C MET A 322 -0.94 3.77 5.14
N VAL A 323 -1.21 2.85 6.06
CA VAL A 323 -2.41 2.84 6.87
C VAL A 323 -2.07 3.12 8.34
N ARG A 324 -2.89 3.95 8.97
CA ARG A 324 -2.83 4.19 10.41
C ARG A 324 -3.42 3.00 11.15
N ALA A 325 -2.61 2.39 12.00
CA ALA A 325 -2.96 1.22 12.80
C ALA A 325 -2.64 1.45 14.29
N SER A 326 -3.32 0.74 15.17
CA SER A 326 -2.85 0.54 16.55
C SER A 326 -2.01 -0.74 16.63
N LEU A 327 -0.99 -0.71 17.48
CA LEU A 327 -0.12 -1.85 17.77
C LEU A 327 -0.05 -2.01 19.29
N PHE A 328 -0.30 -3.20 19.80
CA PHE A 328 -0.43 -3.44 21.26
C PHE A 328 -1.45 -2.49 21.92
N GLN A 329 -2.56 -2.20 21.22
CA GLN A 329 -3.59 -1.24 21.64
C GLN A 329 -3.07 0.19 21.87
N GLN A 330 -1.87 0.52 21.39
CA GLN A 330 -1.31 1.87 21.44
C GLN A 330 -1.53 2.58 20.09
N PRO A 331 -1.99 3.85 20.10
CA PRO A 331 -2.11 4.66 18.89
C PRO A 331 -0.87 5.58 18.70
N TRP A 332 -0.50 6.01 17.49
CA TRP A 332 -0.80 5.45 16.17
C TRP A 332 0.51 5.02 15.52
N PHE A 333 0.49 3.91 14.79
CA PHE A 333 1.59 3.39 14.00
C PHE A 333 1.25 3.48 12.51
N LEU A 334 2.26 3.60 11.66
CA LEU A 334 2.11 3.61 10.21
C LEU A 334 2.55 2.28 9.62
N PHE A 335 1.60 1.51 9.13
CA PHE A 335 1.87 0.26 8.45
C PHE A 335 1.87 0.49 6.94
N LEU A 336 2.83 -0.09 6.23
CA LEU A 336 2.75 -0.21 4.77
C LEU A 336 1.49 -1.00 4.44
N PHE A 337 0.61 -0.43 3.61
CA PHE A 337 -0.55 -1.15 3.12
C PHE A 337 -0.16 -1.99 1.90
N ASP A 338 -0.08 -3.30 2.07
CA ASP A 338 0.59 -4.19 1.11
C ASP A 338 -0.25 -5.44 0.82
N THR A 339 -1.15 -5.35 -0.17
CA THR A 339 -1.88 -6.51 -0.66
C THR A 339 -0.99 -7.55 -1.36
N GLY A 340 0.24 -7.19 -1.74
CA GLY A 340 1.26 -8.07 -2.30
C GLY A 340 2.07 -8.85 -1.25
N SER A 341 1.87 -8.57 0.04
CA SER A 341 2.45 -9.34 1.15
C SER A 341 1.46 -10.37 1.67
N GLU A 342 1.88 -11.63 1.79
CA GLU A 342 1.09 -12.67 2.46
C GLU A 342 1.00 -12.40 3.97
N PRO A 343 2.12 -12.29 4.72
CA PRO A 343 2.06 -12.02 6.14
C PRO A 343 1.84 -10.54 6.45
N THR A 344 1.06 -10.28 7.49
CA THR A 344 1.14 -9.04 8.28
C THR A 344 2.33 -9.14 9.24
N MET A 345 3.10 -8.06 9.33
CA MET A 345 4.39 -8.04 10.02
C MET A 345 4.56 -6.75 10.80
N VAL A 346 5.40 -6.77 11.81
CA VAL A 346 5.89 -5.55 12.46
C VAL A 346 7.38 -5.39 12.19
N THR A 347 7.82 -4.15 11.99
CA THR A 347 9.24 -3.86 11.81
C THR A 347 9.94 -3.70 13.15
N ARG A 348 11.26 -3.90 13.17
CA ARG A 348 12.05 -3.64 14.37
C ARG A 348 11.96 -2.17 14.82
N SER A 349 11.79 -1.22 13.90
CA SER A 349 11.49 0.19 14.23
C SER A 349 10.15 0.33 14.96
N GLY A 350 9.09 -0.32 14.46
CA GLY A 350 7.77 -0.33 15.11
C GLY A 350 7.81 -0.89 16.53
N LEU A 351 8.56 -1.96 16.77
CA LEU A 351 8.73 -2.54 18.12
C LEU A 351 9.47 -1.60 19.07
N ARG A 352 10.57 -0.98 18.61
CA ARG A 352 11.29 0.01 19.42
C ARG A 352 10.38 1.16 19.81
N ARG A 353 9.53 1.60 18.88
CA ARG A 353 8.56 2.68 19.10
C ARG A 353 7.47 2.28 20.11
N ALA A 354 6.99 1.05 20.05
CA ALA A 354 6.00 0.53 21.00
C ALA A 354 6.52 0.36 22.44
N LYS A 355 7.85 0.47 22.66
CA LYS A 355 8.51 0.37 23.97
C LYS A 355 8.18 -0.93 24.72
N THR A 356 7.86 -2.00 24.01
CA THR A 356 7.57 -3.31 24.60
C THR A 356 8.88 -3.94 25.08
N GLY A 357 9.15 -3.87 26.38
CA GLY A 357 10.29 -4.55 27.01
C GLY A 357 10.06 -6.06 27.06
N GLY A 358 11.13 -6.85 26.89
CA GLY A 358 11.11 -8.29 27.17
C GLY A 358 10.51 -9.18 26.08
N MET A 359 10.87 -8.97 24.81
CA MET A 359 10.48 -9.91 23.75
C MET A 359 11.40 -11.12 23.76
N GLU A 360 10.81 -12.32 23.82
CA GLU A 360 11.52 -13.57 23.59
C GLU A 360 12.13 -13.53 22.19
N THR A 361 13.46 -13.43 22.11
CA THR A 361 14.21 -13.76 20.90
C THR A 361 13.92 -15.21 20.54
N ALA A 362 13.15 -15.44 19.48
CA ALA A 362 12.91 -16.76 18.95
C ALA A 362 13.38 -16.89 17.49
N TYR A 363 13.82 -18.11 17.24
CA TYR A 363 14.68 -18.70 16.21
C TYR A 363 14.53 -18.24 14.76
N PRO A 364 15.62 -18.31 13.96
CA PRO A 364 15.58 -18.05 12.53
C PRO A 364 14.58 -19.01 11.85
N VAL A 365 13.52 -18.46 11.27
CA VAL A 365 12.65 -19.17 10.32
C VAL A 365 13.00 -18.68 8.93
N THR A 366 13.25 -19.59 7.99
CA THR A 366 13.49 -19.27 6.58
C THR A 366 12.16 -18.99 5.88
N LEU A 367 12.00 -17.81 5.30
CA LEU A 367 10.97 -17.54 4.28
C LEU A 367 11.64 -16.83 3.12
N GLU A 368 11.29 -17.21 1.89
CA GLU A 368 11.84 -16.60 0.69
C GLU A 368 10.92 -15.57 0.03
N GLY A 369 11.46 -14.36 -0.16
CA GLY A 369 10.84 -13.30 -0.95
C GLY A 369 11.48 -13.17 -2.34
N ILE A 370 11.15 -12.07 -3.02
CA ILE A 370 11.71 -11.63 -4.31
C ILE A 370 13.23 -11.92 -4.38
N GLY A 371 13.63 -12.86 -5.25
CA GLY A 371 15.02 -13.22 -5.53
C GLY A 371 15.64 -14.37 -4.71
N LYS A 372 14.91 -15.47 -4.43
CA LYS A 372 15.45 -16.75 -3.84
C LYS A 372 16.20 -16.60 -2.52
N SER A 373 15.47 -16.16 -1.49
CA SER A 373 16.00 -15.31 -0.46
C SER A 373 15.84 -15.89 0.97
N LYS A 374 16.92 -16.27 1.69
CA LYS A 374 16.82 -16.74 3.10
C LYS A 374 16.82 -15.58 4.11
N VAL A 375 15.66 -15.22 4.69
CA VAL A 375 15.59 -14.21 5.77
C VAL A 375 15.39 -14.91 7.12
N SER A 376 16.17 -14.52 8.15
CA SER A 376 15.92 -14.91 9.54
C SER A 376 14.89 -13.97 10.16
N TRP A 377 13.66 -14.43 10.36
CA TRP A 377 12.62 -13.62 10.98
C TRP A 377 12.58 -13.82 12.50
N GLY A 378 12.43 -12.72 13.25
CA GLY A 378 12.05 -12.79 14.65
C GLY A 378 10.57 -13.14 14.77
N LYS A 379 10.18 -13.74 15.89
CA LYS A 379 8.78 -14.07 16.21
C LYS A 379 8.34 -13.28 17.42
N LEU A 380 7.11 -12.78 17.38
CA LEU A 380 6.50 -12.04 18.49
C LEU A 380 5.13 -12.61 18.84
N SER A 381 4.95 -12.94 20.11
CA SER A 381 3.73 -13.57 20.59
C SER A 381 2.70 -12.53 21.06
N ASN A 382 1.42 -12.87 20.97
CA ASN A 382 0.28 -12.09 21.48
C ASN A 382 0.25 -10.65 20.97
N VAL A 383 0.42 -10.47 19.66
CA VAL A 383 0.42 -9.14 19.05
C VAL A 383 -0.98 -8.74 18.64
N THR A 384 -1.38 -7.51 18.98
CA THR A 384 -2.63 -6.92 18.51
C THR A 384 -2.35 -5.84 17.47
N VAL A 385 -3.03 -5.92 16.33
CA VAL A 385 -3.04 -4.91 15.29
C VAL A 385 -4.48 -4.44 15.09
N GLY A 386 -4.75 -3.14 15.26
CA GLY A 386 -6.08 -2.56 15.12
C GLY A 386 -6.18 -1.58 13.96
N ILE A 387 -7.22 -1.75 13.13
CA ILE A 387 -7.50 -0.91 11.96
C ILE A 387 -9.00 -0.70 11.87
N ASP A 388 -9.42 0.55 11.63
CA ASP A 388 -10.83 0.93 11.61
C ASP A 388 -11.54 0.44 12.88
N ARG A 389 -12.60 -0.37 12.74
CA ARG A 389 -13.43 -0.87 13.85
C ARG A 389 -12.94 -2.22 14.39
N PHE A 390 -11.92 -2.82 13.78
CA PHE A 390 -11.48 -4.17 14.10
C PHE A 390 -10.06 -4.21 14.64
N MET A 391 -9.82 -5.19 15.50
CA MET A 391 -8.51 -5.56 15.99
C MET A 391 -8.31 -7.05 15.83
N ILE A 392 -7.19 -7.43 15.23
CA ILE A 392 -6.77 -8.83 15.16
C ILE A 392 -5.71 -9.06 16.21
N GLN A 393 -5.94 -10.06 17.07
CA GLN A 393 -4.92 -10.61 17.94
C GLN A 393 -4.30 -11.83 17.28
N TYR A 394 -3.01 -11.71 16.97
CA TYR A 394 -2.14 -12.77 16.51
C TYR A 394 -1.56 -13.51 17.71
N LYS A 395 -1.68 -14.83 17.71
CA LYS A 395 -0.92 -15.66 18.65
C LYS A 395 0.57 -15.44 18.46
N ASP A 396 1.00 -15.41 17.21
CA ASP A 396 2.38 -15.28 16.78
C ASP A 396 2.42 -14.41 15.51
N MET A 397 3.33 -13.45 15.46
CA MET A 397 3.52 -12.56 14.31
C MET A 397 4.99 -12.42 13.97
N VAL A 398 5.26 -12.18 12.70
CA VAL A 398 6.62 -12.06 12.16
C VAL A 398 7.19 -10.67 12.40
N VAL A 399 8.46 -10.61 12.80
CA VAL A 399 9.23 -9.38 12.96
C VAL A 399 10.18 -9.21 11.79
N LYS A 400 9.94 -8.16 10.99
CA LYS A 400 10.83 -7.74 9.91
C LYS A 400 12.08 -7.08 10.51
N GLU A 401 13.22 -7.73 10.32
CA GLU A 401 14.54 -7.34 10.85
C GLU A 401 15.15 -6.08 10.19
N GLU A 402 14.39 -5.39 9.34
CA GLU A 402 14.84 -4.19 8.66
C GLU A 402 14.98 -3.02 9.64
N ASN A 403 16.18 -2.40 9.67
CA ASN A 403 16.49 -1.31 10.57
C ASN A 403 16.17 0.09 10.01
N GLU A 404 15.91 0.21 8.71
CA GLU A 404 15.94 1.49 7.96
C GLU A 404 14.65 1.78 7.14
N GLY A 405 13.49 1.30 7.61
CA GLY A 405 12.17 1.61 7.04
C GLY A 405 11.52 2.86 7.65
N ILE A 406 10.55 3.44 6.94
CA ILE A 406 9.66 4.49 7.48
C ILE A 406 8.38 3.93 8.09
N GLU A 407 8.13 2.65 7.82
CA GLU A 407 6.99 1.89 8.30
C GLU A 407 7.28 1.23 9.65
N ASP A 408 6.26 1.23 10.51
CA ASP A 408 6.23 0.50 11.77
C ASP A 408 5.82 -0.97 11.57
N GLY A 409 5.29 -1.31 10.41
CA GLY A 409 4.84 -2.65 10.06
C GLY A 409 4.39 -2.76 8.61
N VAL A 410 3.98 -3.97 8.20
CA VAL A 410 3.39 -4.26 6.89
C VAL A 410 2.03 -4.90 7.16
N LEU A 411 0.97 -4.35 6.58
CA LEU A 411 -0.37 -4.92 6.61
C LEU A 411 -0.58 -5.77 5.36
N GLY A 412 -0.52 -7.09 5.54
CA GLY A 412 -0.62 -8.08 4.47
C GLY A 412 -1.96 -8.82 4.43
N SER A 413 -2.06 -9.76 3.50
CA SER A 413 -3.25 -10.57 3.25
C SER A 413 -3.70 -11.39 4.47
N SER A 414 -2.79 -11.80 5.36
CA SER A 414 -3.12 -12.49 6.61
C SER A 414 -4.02 -11.68 7.55
N PHE A 415 -4.09 -10.36 7.39
CA PHE A 415 -5.06 -9.50 8.07
C PHE A 415 -6.30 -9.29 7.21
N LEU A 416 -6.09 -8.96 5.93
CA LEU A 416 -7.12 -8.49 5.01
C LEU A 416 -8.14 -9.56 4.63
N LEU A 417 -7.72 -10.83 4.52
CA LEU A 417 -8.56 -11.95 4.08
C LEU A 417 -9.77 -12.23 4.99
N HIS A 418 -9.78 -11.65 6.19
CA HIS A 418 -10.89 -11.79 7.14
C HIS A 418 -12.04 -10.80 6.90
N PHE A 419 -11.88 -9.87 5.95
CA PHE A 419 -12.81 -8.77 5.72
C PHE A 419 -13.17 -8.64 4.24
N ILE A 420 -14.28 -7.95 3.99
CA ILE A 420 -14.46 -7.20 2.76
C ILE A 420 -13.71 -5.89 2.94
N VAL A 421 -12.74 -5.64 2.07
CA VAL A 421 -11.81 -4.52 2.19
C VAL A 421 -12.20 -3.45 1.19
N GLU A 422 -12.53 -2.25 1.66
CA GLU A 422 -12.74 -1.10 0.78
C GLU A 422 -11.55 -0.13 0.89
N ILE A 423 -10.84 0.01 -0.23
CA ILE A 423 -9.72 0.93 -0.39
C ILE A 423 -10.23 2.14 -1.15
N ARG A 424 -10.57 3.19 -0.41
CA ARG A 424 -11.09 4.41 -1.00
C ARG A 424 -9.98 5.42 -1.15
N PHE A 425 -9.30 5.40 -2.28
CA PHE A 425 -8.25 6.36 -2.60
C PHE A 425 -8.79 7.78 -2.82
N GLY A 426 -10.08 7.97 -3.11
CA GLY A 426 -10.70 9.30 -3.14
C GLY A 426 -10.86 9.88 -1.74
N ALA A 427 -11.43 9.11 -0.81
CA ALA A 427 -11.63 9.55 0.59
C ALA A 427 -10.39 9.36 1.47
N MET A 428 -9.38 8.65 0.97
CA MET A 428 -8.18 8.20 1.66
C MET A 428 -8.51 7.40 2.92
N THR A 429 -9.37 6.40 2.75
CA THR A 429 -9.81 5.51 3.83
C THR A 429 -9.65 4.05 3.44
N LEU A 430 -9.15 3.24 4.37
CA LEU A 430 -9.28 1.80 4.39
C LEU A 430 -10.41 1.45 5.36
N THR A 431 -11.51 0.91 4.86
CA THR A 431 -12.61 0.45 5.70
C THR A 431 -12.79 -1.05 5.58
N LEU A 432 -13.23 -1.65 6.68
CA LEU A 432 -13.35 -3.09 6.81
C LEU A 432 -14.79 -3.42 7.18
N GLU A 433 -15.29 -4.51 6.62
CA GLU A 433 -16.60 -5.08 6.95
C GLU A 433 -16.45 -6.60 7.09
N ARG A 434 -17.09 -7.21 8.09
CA ARG A 434 -17.10 -8.68 8.16
C ARG A 434 -18.04 -9.23 7.09
N PRO A 435 -17.66 -10.29 6.35
CA PRO A 435 -18.52 -10.88 5.32
C PRO A 435 -19.93 -11.26 5.82
N TYR A 436 -20.05 -11.75 7.06
CA TYR A 436 -21.33 -12.06 7.67
C TYR A 436 -22.21 -10.83 7.97
N GLU A 437 -21.61 -9.71 8.39
CA GLU A 437 -22.35 -8.45 8.62
C GLU A 437 -22.98 -7.95 7.32
N ARG A 438 -22.25 -8.08 6.20
CA ARG A 438 -22.79 -7.74 4.89
C ARG A 438 -23.94 -8.64 4.46
N LEU A 439 -23.79 -9.95 4.66
CA LEU A 439 -24.85 -10.92 4.34
C LEU A 439 -26.14 -10.62 5.11
N LEU A 440 -26.05 -10.24 6.39
CA LEU A 440 -27.21 -9.83 7.18
C LEU A 440 -27.89 -8.58 6.61
N ARG A 441 -27.10 -7.58 6.18
CA ARG A 441 -27.61 -6.34 5.57
C ARG A 441 -28.24 -6.58 4.20
N GLU A 442 -27.63 -7.41 3.36
CA GLU A 442 -28.14 -7.79 2.03
C GLU A 442 -29.38 -8.71 2.13
N GLY A 443 -29.44 -9.58 3.14
CA GLY A 443 -30.59 -10.45 3.38
C GLY A 443 -31.78 -9.74 4.03
N GLY A 444 -31.54 -8.72 4.85
CA GLY A 444 -32.58 -7.90 5.47
C GLY A 444 -33.30 -6.97 4.50
N SER A 445 -32.62 -6.48 3.45
CA SER A 445 -33.24 -5.61 2.43
C SER A 445 -34.10 -6.36 1.41
N ALA A 446 -33.97 -7.68 1.30
CA ALA A 446 -34.82 -8.52 0.45
C ALA A 446 -36.18 -8.88 1.09
N GLY A 447 -36.40 -8.54 2.38
CA GLY A 447 -37.61 -8.90 3.14
C GLY A 447 -38.72 -7.85 3.17
N GLU A 448 -38.50 -6.61 2.70
CA GLU A 448 -39.45 -5.50 2.83
C GLU A 448 -40.15 -5.06 1.52
N THR A 449 -39.95 -5.77 0.40
CA THR A 449 -40.68 -5.50 -0.86
C THR A 449 -41.62 -6.66 -1.20
N GLY A 450 -42.70 -6.81 -0.44
CA GLY A 450 -43.66 -7.87 -0.73
C GLY A 450 -44.81 -8.06 0.25
N ILE A 451 -45.47 -6.99 0.71
CA ILE A 451 -46.83 -7.09 1.27
C ILE A 451 -47.71 -6.09 0.54
N THR A 452 -48.18 -6.48 -0.65
CA THR A 452 -49.40 -5.95 -1.23
C THR A 452 -50.57 -6.50 -0.41
N THR A 453 -51.17 -5.64 0.41
CA THR A 453 -52.41 -5.91 1.12
C THR A 453 -53.54 -6.06 0.10
N SER A 454 -53.88 -7.30 -0.25
CA SER A 454 -55.15 -7.59 -0.92
C SER A 454 -56.29 -7.43 0.07
N ALA A 455 -57.11 -6.41 -0.14
CA ALA A 455 -58.37 -6.22 0.55
C ALA A 455 -59.37 -7.30 0.12
N SER A 456 -60.03 -7.95 1.09
CA SER A 456 -61.25 -8.74 0.85
C SER A 456 -62.50 -7.92 1.21
N PRO A 457 -63.62 -8.13 0.50
CA PRO A 457 -64.79 -7.25 0.53
C PRO A 457 -65.67 -7.53 1.75
N ARG A 458 -66.34 -6.48 2.23
CA ARG A 458 -67.40 -6.57 3.25
C ARG A 458 -68.69 -7.10 2.61
N ILE A 459 -69.32 -8.05 3.30
CA ILE A 459 -70.79 -8.15 3.39
C ILE A 459 -71.21 -7.27 4.56
#